data_AF-A0A7R9IUK2-F1
#
_entry.id   AF-A0A7R9IUK2-F1
#
_cell.length_a   1.000
_cell.length_b   1.000
_cell.length_c   1.000
_cell.angle_alpha   90.00
_cell.angle_beta   90.00
_cell.angle_gamma   90.00
#
_symmetry.space_group_name_H-M   'P 1'
#
loop_
_entity.id
_entity.type
_entity.pdbx_description
1 polymer ?
#
loop_
_entity_poly.entity_id
_entity_poly.type
_entity_poly.pdbx_seq_one_letter_code
_entity_poly.pdbx_strand_id
1 'polypeptide(L)'
;MAKKKAWQDIADGFNSYADVTHRSAPQLKKCWENEKARRKKLLATESRRRMATGGGPFTPGESTDPELEAILCTPIAYTVEGTEDCDTVLPPTPRPEESSATQSPPEVAIPTFSGEYLHKNMFSGLFCK
;
A
#
# COMPACT_ATOMS: atom_id res chain seq x y z
N MET A 1 -34.22 -5.43 4.32
CA MET A 1 -34.25 -6.79 3.74
C MET A 1 -33.01 -7.11 2.89
N ALA A 2 -32.55 -6.21 2.01
CA ALA A 2 -31.43 -6.44 1.08
C ALA A 2 -30.14 -7.00 1.72
N LYS A 3 -29.69 -6.45 2.86
CA LYS A 3 -28.46 -6.92 3.53
C LYS A 3 -28.54 -8.38 4.01
N LYS A 4 -29.72 -8.83 4.49
CA LYS A 4 -29.90 -10.21 4.94
C LYS A 4 -29.85 -11.18 3.76
N LYS A 5 -30.47 -10.80 2.64
CA LYS A 5 -30.44 -11.58 1.39
C LYS A 5 -29.01 -11.75 0.87
N ALA A 6 -28.24 -10.68 0.80
CA ALA A 6 -26.84 -10.75 0.32
C ALA A 6 -25.98 -11.72 1.14
N TRP A 7 -26.14 -11.74 2.48
CA TRP A 7 -25.43 -12.72 3.31
C TRP A 7 -25.91 -14.16 3.12
N GLN A 8 -27.18 -14.34 2.75
CA GLN A 8 -27.72 -15.65 2.39
C GLN A 8 -27.15 -16.12 1.05
N ASP A 9 -27.13 -15.27 0.03
CA ASP A 9 -26.57 -15.59 -1.28
C ASP A 9 -25.07 -15.98 -1.16
N ILE A 10 -24.32 -15.30 -0.28
CA ILE A 10 -22.93 -15.65 0.04
C ILE A 10 -22.85 -17.01 0.75
N ALA A 11 -23.76 -17.28 1.71
CA ALA A 11 -23.78 -18.56 2.42
C ALA A 11 -24.11 -19.73 1.47
N ASP A 12 -25.04 -19.53 0.54
CA ASP A 12 -25.42 -20.53 -0.44
C ASP A 12 -24.26 -20.80 -1.41
N GLY A 13 -23.60 -19.74 -1.89
CA GLY A 13 -22.39 -19.86 -2.71
C GLY A 13 -21.24 -20.56 -1.97
N PHE A 14 -21.02 -20.22 -0.70
CA PHE A 14 -20.00 -20.87 0.13
C PHE A 14 -20.33 -22.36 0.33
N ASN A 15 -21.56 -22.70 0.70
CA ASN A 15 -21.95 -24.09 0.96
C ASN A 15 -22.07 -24.95 -0.31
N SER A 16 -22.00 -24.34 -1.50
CA SER A 16 -22.00 -25.09 -2.76
C SER A 16 -20.68 -25.81 -3.06
N TYR A 17 -19.59 -25.44 -2.37
CA TYR A 17 -18.29 -26.08 -2.54
C TYR A 17 -18.27 -27.45 -1.83
N ALA A 18 -17.74 -28.47 -2.50
CA ALA A 18 -17.72 -29.85 -1.99
C ALA A 18 -16.83 -30.05 -0.75
N ASP A 19 -15.75 -29.26 -0.62
CA ASP A 19 -14.73 -29.43 0.42
C ASP A 19 -14.89 -28.47 1.60
N VAL A 20 -16.04 -27.81 1.76
CA VAL A 20 -16.26 -26.89 2.88
C VAL A 20 -17.25 -27.42 3.89
N THR A 21 -16.99 -27.15 5.17
CA THR A 21 -17.99 -27.36 6.23
C THR A 21 -19.11 -26.35 6.06
N HIS A 22 -20.36 -26.81 6.05
CA HIS A 22 -21.52 -25.91 5.94
C HIS A 22 -21.53 -24.83 7.03
N ARG A 23 -21.73 -23.58 6.61
CA ARG A 23 -21.84 -22.42 7.50
C ARG A 23 -23.10 -21.63 7.19
N SER A 24 -23.71 -21.08 8.24
CA SER A 24 -24.85 -20.17 8.14
C SER A 24 -24.40 -18.73 7.86
N ALA A 25 -25.28 -17.94 7.24
CA ALA A 25 -25.08 -16.51 7.02
C ALA A 25 -24.56 -15.71 8.25
N PRO A 26 -25.11 -15.86 9.48
CA PRO A 26 -24.58 -15.16 10.65
C PRO A 26 -23.16 -15.60 11.04
N GLN A 27 -22.80 -16.87 10.83
CA GLN A 27 -21.44 -17.36 11.11
C GLN A 27 -20.44 -16.77 10.12
N LEU A 28 -20.76 -16.74 8.83
CA LEU A 28 -19.91 -16.12 7.81
C LEU A 28 -19.73 -14.62 8.04
N LYS A 29 -20.82 -13.93 8.40
CA LYS A 29 -20.74 -12.52 8.80
C LYS A 29 -19.80 -12.34 9.99
N LYS A 30 -19.89 -13.20 11.02
CA LYS A 30 -19.01 -13.12 12.19
C LYS A 30 -17.55 -13.39 11.82
N CYS A 31 -17.29 -14.39 10.97
CA CYS A 31 -15.95 -14.66 10.44
C CYS A 31 -15.37 -13.44 9.72
N TRP A 32 -16.15 -12.78 8.87
CA TRP A 32 -15.73 -11.56 8.19
C TRP A 32 -15.41 -10.42 9.15
N GLU A 33 -16.23 -10.20 10.18
CA GLU A 33 -15.93 -9.19 11.20
C GLU A 33 -14.63 -9.50 11.95
N ASN A 34 -14.40 -10.77 12.29
CA ASN A 34 -13.16 -11.21 12.93
C ASN A 34 -11.94 -11.01 12.01
N GLU A 35 -12.08 -11.31 10.71
CA GLU A 35 -11.05 -11.12 9.69
C GLU A 35 -10.65 -9.65 9.58
N LYS A 36 -11.64 -8.75 9.46
CA LYS A 36 -11.40 -7.30 9.45
C LYS A 36 -10.70 -6.82 10.72
N ALA A 37 -11.14 -7.31 11.89
CA ALA A 37 -10.52 -6.96 13.16
C ALA A 37 -9.05 -7.43 13.22
N ARG A 38 -8.76 -8.65 12.77
CA ARG A 38 -7.39 -9.18 12.68
C ARG A 38 -6.54 -8.31 11.76
N ARG A 39 -7.04 -7.95 10.58
CA ARG A 39 -6.31 -7.11 9.62
C ARG A 39 -6.02 -5.72 10.19
N LYS A 40 -7.01 -5.08 10.83
CA LYS A 40 -6.83 -3.78 11.48
C LYS A 40 -5.76 -3.85 12.58
N LYS A 41 -5.75 -4.92 13.39
CA LYS A 41 -4.72 -5.14 14.41
C LYS A 41 -3.32 -5.26 13.80
N LEU A 42 -3.16 -6.05 12.73
CA LEU A 42 -1.87 -6.20 12.04
C LEU A 42 -1.34 -4.86 11.51
N LEU A 43 -2.19 -4.08 10.86
CA LEU A 43 -1.82 -2.75 10.36
C LEU A 43 -1.45 -1.78 11.48
N ALA A 44 -2.19 -1.81 12.60
CA ALA A 44 -1.88 -0.99 13.76
C ALA A 44 -0.55 -1.38 14.41
N THR A 45 -0.25 -2.68 14.51
CA THR A 45 1.03 -3.19 15.00
C THR A 45 2.18 -2.76 14.09
N GLU A 46 2.02 -2.91 12.77
CA GLU A 46 3.05 -2.50 11.81
C GLU A 46 3.29 -0.98 11.83
N SER A 47 2.21 -0.20 11.83
CA SER A 47 2.29 1.26 11.95
C SER A 47 2.99 1.67 13.25
N ARG A 48 2.64 1.04 14.38
CA ARG A 48 3.34 1.27 15.65
C ARG A 48 4.81 0.88 15.58
N ARG A 49 5.16 -0.24 14.95
CA ARG A 49 6.56 -0.68 14.77
C ARG A 49 7.35 0.35 13.96
N ARG A 50 6.77 0.88 12.88
CA ARG A 50 7.41 1.92 12.04
C ARG A 50 7.57 3.25 12.77
N MET A 51 6.59 3.65 13.57
CA MET A 51 6.63 4.89 14.36
C MET A 51 7.43 4.74 15.66
N ALA A 52 7.81 3.53 16.04
CA ALA A 52 8.68 3.29 17.18
C ALA A 52 10.13 3.68 16.83
N THR A 53 10.39 4.98 16.71
CA THR A 53 11.73 5.55 16.79
C THR A 53 12.12 5.66 18.26
N GLY A 54 12.40 4.51 18.86
CA GLY A 54 13.13 4.42 20.12
C GLY A 54 14.35 3.55 19.83
N GLY A 55 15.55 4.07 20.06
CA GLY A 55 16.84 3.43 19.74
C GLY A 55 17.10 2.10 20.45
N GLY A 56 16.24 1.12 20.21
CA GLY A 56 16.44 -0.28 20.56
C GLY A 56 17.39 -0.94 19.55
N PRO A 57 17.99 -2.08 19.93
CA PRO A 57 18.87 -2.81 19.04
C PRO A 57 18.14 -3.18 17.75
N PHE A 58 18.79 -2.90 16.61
CA PHE A 58 18.33 -3.29 15.30
C PHE A 58 18.01 -4.79 15.29
N THR A 59 16.75 -5.15 15.06
CA THR A 59 16.38 -6.49 14.65
C THR A 59 16.36 -6.47 13.13
N PRO A 60 17.34 -7.06 12.44
CA PRO A 60 17.28 -7.19 11.00
C PRO A 60 15.96 -7.88 10.65
N GLY A 61 15.13 -7.22 9.84
CA GLY A 61 14.10 -7.97 9.13
C GLY A 61 14.80 -9.05 8.33
N GLU A 62 14.31 -10.28 8.37
CA GLU A 62 14.81 -11.38 7.56
C GLU A 62 14.53 -11.07 6.07
N SER A 63 15.29 -10.16 5.46
CA SER A 63 15.41 -10.07 4.02
C SER A 63 16.45 -11.10 3.62
N THR A 64 15.98 -12.28 3.26
CA THR A 64 16.79 -13.36 2.64
C THR A 64 17.16 -13.06 1.19
N ASP A 65 17.14 -11.80 0.79
CA ASP A 65 17.50 -11.41 -0.58
C ASP A 65 19.01 -11.10 -0.65
N PRO A 66 19.82 -11.99 -1.25
CA PRO A 66 21.25 -11.78 -1.37
C PRO A 66 21.61 -10.53 -2.19
N GLU A 67 20.71 -10.03 -3.04
CA GLU A 67 20.93 -8.82 -3.82
C GLU A 67 20.86 -7.55 -2.96
N LEU A 68 19.92 -7.50 -2.02
CA LEU A 68 19.78 -6.37 -1.10
C LEU A 68 20.96 -6.27 -0.12
N GLU A 69 21.46 -7.41 0.36
CA GLU A 69 22.65 -7.45 1.22
C GLU A 69 23.89 -6.93 0.50
N ALA A 70 24.05 -7.25 -0.80
CA ALA A 70 25.16 -6.71 -1.59
C ALA A 70 25.09 -5.19 -1.72
N ILE A 71 23.89 -4.62 -1.89
CA ILE A 71 23.69 -3.16 -1.98
C ILE A 71 23.95 -2.48 -0.63
N LEU A 72 23.45 -3.03 0.47
CA LEU A 72 23.60 -2.46 1.82
C LEU A 72 25.04 -2.54 2.34
N CYS A 73 25.77 -3.61 2.00
CA CYS A 73 27.16 -3.81 2.42
C CYS A 73 28.17 -3.05 1.54
N THR A 74 27.70 -2.43 0.44
CA THR A 74 28.55 -1.57 -0.40
C THR A 74 28.53 -0.15 0.17
N PRO A 75 29.68 0.40 0.63
CA PRO A 75 29.75 1.80 1.03
C PRO A 75 29.63 2.68 -0.21
N ILE A 76 28.40 3.11 -0.52
CA ILE A 76 28.11 4.06 -1.59
C ILE A 76 28.35 5.47 -1.04
N ALA A 77 29.62 5.83 -0.89
CA ALA A 77 30.03 7.22 -0.69
C ALA A 77 30.29 7.82 -2.07
N TYR A 78 29.30 8.51 -2.63
CA TYR A 78 29.48 9.34 -3.82
C TYR A 78 29.25 10.79 -3.45
N THR A 79 30.22 11.64 -3.80
CA THR A 79 30.08 13.09 -3.72
C THR A 79 29.32 13.55 -4.97
N VAL A 80 28.11 14.07 -4.78
CA VAL A 80 27.40 14.76 -5.86
C VAL A 80 27.97 16.17 -5.94
N GLU A 81 28.95 16.36 -6.83
CA GLU A 81 29.47 17.69 -7.12
C GLU A 81 28.48 18.43 -8.03
N GLY A 82 28.09 19.65 -7.62
CA GLY A 82 27.28 20.54 -8.46
C GLY A 82 25.77 20.36 -8.39
N THR A 83 25.19 20.09 -7.21
CA THR A 83 23.73 20.24 -7.03
C THR A 83 23.37 21.73 -7.04
N GLU A 84 22.88 22.22 -8.17
CA GLU A 84 22.11 23.47 -8.21
C GLU A 84 20.75 23.19 -7.57
N ASP A 85 20.57 23.63 -6.33
CA ASP A 85 19.32 23.53 -5.60
C ASP A 85 18.26 24.45 -6.25
N CYS A 86 16.99 24.11 -6.13
CA CYS A 86 15.86 24.91 -6.65
C CYS A 86 15.81 26.33 -6.05
N ASP A 87 16.57 26.59 -4.99
CA ASP A 87 16.69 27.89 -4.34
C ASP A 87 18.03 28.58 -4.63
N THR A 88 18.75 28.17 -5.68
CA THR A 88 19.97 28.86 -6.14
C THR A 88 19.59 30.24 -6.68
N VAL A 89 19.43 31.22 -5.79
CA VAL A 89 19.19 32.62 -6.15
C VAL A 89 20.49 33.21 -6.66
N LEU A 90 20.66 33.24 -7.98
CA LEU A 90 21.68 34.06 -8.62
C LEU A 90 21.39 35.54 -8.27
N PRO A 91 22.41 36.35 -7.93
CA PRO A 91 22.21 37.77 -7.68
C PRO A 91 21.52 38.41 -8.89
N PRO A 92 20.58 39.36 -8.68
CA PRO A 92 19.76 39.90 -9.75
C PRO A 92 20.67 40.51 -10.81
N THR A 93 20.73 39.87 -11.98
CA THR A 93 21.31 40.49 -13.15
C THR A 93 20.43 41.70 -13.51
N PRO A 94 21.02 42.88 -13.79
CA PRO A 94 20.22 44.02 -14.23
C PRO A 94 19.53 43.65 -15.55
N ARG A 95 18.21 43.51 -15.47
CA ARG A 95 17.28 43.19 -16.55
C ARG A 95 17.31 44.28 -17.62
N PRO A 96 17.65 43.99 -18.88
CA PRO A 96 17.14 44.76 -20.01
C PRO A 96 15.68 44.36 -20.25
N GLU A 97 14.88 45.39 -20.45
CA GLU A 97 13.43 45.42 -20.63
C GLU A 97 12.92 44.52 -21.78
N GLU A 98 11.64 44.16 -21.67
CA GLU A 98 10.68 43.98 -22.77
C GLU A 98 10.68 42.68 -23.61
N SER A 99 9.64 41.86 -23.46
CA SER A 99 8.54 41.81 -24.46
C SER A 99 7.56 40.66 -24.17
N SER A 100 6.29 40.99 -24.36
CA SER A 100 5.07 40.24 -24.09
C SER A 100 4.88 38.99 -24.96
N ALA A 101 4.41 37.89 -24.36
CA ALA A 101 3.48 36.97 -25.01
C ALA A 101 2.75 36.08 -23.99
N THR A 102 1.45 36.28 -23.91
CA THR A 102 0.44 35.39 -23.32
C THR A 102 0.54 33.96 -23.85
N GLN A 103 0.47 32.95 -22.99
CA GLN A 103 -0.05 31.62 -23.35
C GLN A 103 -0.57 30.85 -22.12
N SER A 104 -1.77 30.29 -22.27
CA SER A 104 -2.57 29.54 -21.31
C SER A 104 -1.97 28.17 -20.95
N PRO A 105 -2.22 27.62 -19.75
CA PRO A 105 -1.77 26.26 -19.40
C PRO A 105 -2.58 25.19 -20.14
N PRO A 106 -1.95 24.11 -20.64
CA PRO A 106 -2.68 22.97 -21.19
C PRO A 106 -3.29 22.09 -20.08
N GLU A 107 -4.53 21.69 -20.31
CA GLU A 107 -5.34 20.76 -19.52
C GLU A 107 -4.69 19.36 -19.51
N VAL A 108 -4.23 18.90 -18.35
CA VAL A 108 -3.66 17.55 -18.19
C VAL A 108 -4.79 16.59 -17.80
N ALA A 109 -5.15 15.73 -18.75
CA ALA A 109 -6.08 14.62 -18.54
C ALA A 109 -5.54 13.64 -17.49
N ILE A 110 -6.34 13.39 -16.45
CA ILE A 110 -6.06 12.37 -15.44
C ILE A 110 -6.40 10.99 -16.05
N PRO A 111 -5.48 10.01 -16.08
CA PRO A 111 -5.82 8.67 -16.54
C PRO A 111 -6.72 7.98 -15.50
N THR A 112 -7.90 7.57 -15.94
CA THR A 112 -8.85 6.77 -15.16
C THR A 112 -8.26 5.39 -14.86
N PHE A 113 -7.97 5.13 -13.59
CA PHE A 113 -7.53 3.83 -13.08
C PHE A 113 -8.70 2.83 -13.15
N SER A 114 -8.68 1.95 -14.14
CA SER A 114 -9.64 0.85 -14.30
C SER A 114 -9.40 -0.23 -13.23
N GLY A 115 -10.41 -0.43 -12.38
CA GLY A 115 -10.37 -1.35 -11.24
C GLY A 115 -10.58 -2.81 -11.61
N GLU A 116 -9.53 -3.49 -12.07
CA GLU A 116 -9.50 -4.94 -12.20
C GLU A 116 -8.25 -5.56 -11.56
N TYR A 117 -8.08 -5.41 -10.25
CA TYR A 117 -7.14 -6.27 -9.51
C TYR A 117 -7.70 -6.57 -8.12
N LEU A 118 -8.29 -7.75 -7.98
CA LEU A 118 -8.17 -8.63 -6.81
C LEU A 118 -9.04 -9.86 -7.03
N HIS A 119 -8.53 -10.81 -7.81
CA HIS A 119 -9.00 -12.19 -7.72
C HIS A 119 -7.80 -13.13 -7.76
N LYS A 120 -7.76 -14.00 -6.74
CA LYS A 120 -6.88 -15.16 -6.47
C LYS A 120 -6.01 -14.98 -5.22
N ASN A 121 -6.12 -15.97 -4.33
CA ASN A 121 -5.34 -16.23 -3.10
C ASN A 121 -5.79 -15.62 -1.76
N MET A 122 -7.00 -15.94 -1.27
CA MET A 122 -7.29 -15.78 0.17
C MET A 122 -8.15 -16.89 0.83
N PHE A 123 -8.16 -18.13 0.31
CA PHE A 123 -8.98 -19.21 0.92
C PHE A 123 -8.26 -20.54 1.23
N SER A 124 -6.93 -20.61 1.18
CA SER A 124 -6.21 -21.88 1.35
C SER A 124 -5.51 -22.08 2.71
N GLY A 125 -6.05 -21.59 3.84
CA GLY A 125 -5.32 -21.80 5.10
C GLY A 125 -5.95 -21.47 6.46
N LEU A 126 -7.23 -21.11 6.55
CA LEU A 126 -7.82 -20.78 7.86
C LEU A 126 -9.18 -21.44 8.10
N PHE A 127 -9.26 -22.76 7.92
CA PHE A 127 -10.39 -23.55 8.43
C PHE A 127 -9.93 -24.92 8.96
N CYS A 128 -8.99 -24.91 9.92
CA CYS A 128 -8.77 -26.03 10.84
C CYS A 128 -8.65 -25.50 12.27
N LYS A 129 -9.73 -25.60 13.03
CA LYS A 129 -9.83 -25.92 14.46
C LYS A 129 -11.29 -25.84 14.90
#